data_AF-A0A5B0KCS6-F1
#
_entry.id   AF-A0A5B0KCS6-F1
#
_cell.length_a   1.000
_cell.length_b   1.000
_cell.length_c   1.000
_cell.angle_alpha   90.00
_cell.angle_beta   90.00
_cell.angle_gamma   90.00
#
_symmetry.space_group_name_H-M   'P 1'
#
loop_
_entity.id
_entity.type
_entity.pdbx_description
1 polymer ?
#
loop_
_entity_poly.entity_id
_entity_poly.type
_entity_poly.pdbx_seq_one_letter_code
_entity_poly.pdbx_strand_id
1 'polypeptide(L)'
;MQGKGVESELGLAVIGEGNGPQSLQFLAELVRWRRGMDAGNGESFTCYLLSKGKAILPYLERLDPLTLRKQCVAEFNAGKYGLEARDNLESVCRSEMHIRAENVQIIAGIRDGTVCNDEDW
;
A
#
# COMPACT_ATOMS: atom_id res chain seq x y z
N MET A 1 -9.38 17.92 -20.64
CA MET A 1 -8.06 17.24 -20.56
C MET A 1 -8.17 16.16 -19.51
N GLN A 2 -8.32 14.92 -19.94
CA GLN A 2 -8.31 13.71 -19.11
C GLN A 2 -6.89 13.14 -19.19
N GLY A 3 -6.27 12.86 -18.05
CA GLY A 3 -4.89 12.40 -17.98
C GLY A 3 -4.24 12.82 -16.67
N LYS A 4 -4.65 12.19 -15.57
CA LYS A 4 -3.96 12.33 -14.27
C LYS A 4 -3.98 11.05 -13.40
N GLY A 5 -4.69 9.99 -13.82
CA GLY A 5 -4.74 8.71 -13.08
C GLY A 5 -3.71 7.67 -13.53
N VAL A 6 -3.48 7.60 -14.85
CA VAL A 6 -2.75 6.48 -15.49
C VAL A 6 -1.26 6.43 -15.12
N GLU A 7 -0.61 7.57 -14.90
CA GLU A 7 0.81 7.61 -14.50
C GLU A 7 1.05 7.18 -13.05
N SER A 8 0.08 7.40 -12.16
CA SER A 8 0.19 6.95 -10.75
C SER A 8 -0.02 5.43 -10.63
N GLU A 9 -0.91 4.89 -11.46
CA GLU A 9 -1.17 3.45 -11.58
C GLU A 9 0.04 2.71 -12.20
N LEU A 10 0.67 3.29 -13.24
CA LEU A 10 1.92 2.75 -13.81
C LEU A 10 3.07 2.74 -12.79
N GLY A 11 3.20 3.76 -11.96
CA GLY A 11 4.26 3.82 -10.94
C GLY A 11 4.13 2.75 -9.85
N LEU A 12 2.89 2.44 -9.44
CA LEU A 12 2.60 1.36 -8.48
C LEU A 12 2.78 -0.02 -9.10
N ALA A 13 2.33 -0.22 -10.34
CA ALA A 13 2.53 -1.47 -11.08
C ALA A 13 4.02 -1.78 -11.29
N VAL A 14 4.82 -0.79 -11.70
CA VAL A 14 6.26 -0.96 -11.94
C VAL A 14 7.05 -1.23 -10.64
N ILE A 15 6.68 -0.61 -9.51
CA ILE A 15 7.36 -0.87 -8.24
C ILE A 15 6.87 -2.18 -7.61
N GLY A 16 5.59 -2.50 -7.79
CA GLY A 16 5.00 -3.75 -7.34
C GLY A 16 5.68 -4.97 -7.98
N GLU A 17 5.94 -4.95 -9.29
CA GLU A 17 6.48 -6.12 -10.01
C GLU A 17 7.87 -6.53 -9.53
N GLY A 18 8.64 -5.59 -8.97
CA GLY A 18 9.98 -5.84 -8.48
C GLY A 18 10.02 -6.69 -7.20
N ASN A 19 10.87 -7.74 -7.20
CA ASN A 19 11.20 -8.52 -6.01
C ASN A 19 12.52 -8.09 -5.33
N GLY A 20 13.08 -6.95 -5.74
CA GLY A 20 14.29 -6.40 -5.13
C GLY A 20 14.02 -5.81 -3.74
N PRO A 21 15.05 -5.64 -2.89
CA PRO A 21 14.87 -5.12 -1.53
C PRO A 21 14.17 -3.76 -1.44
N GLN A 22 14.49 -2.85 -2.36
CA GLN A 22 13.88 -1.51 -2.41
C GLN A 22 12.41 -1.57 -2.84
N SER A 23 12.08 -2.44 -3.81
CA SER A 23 10.72 -2.67 -4.26
C SER A 23 9.85 -3.26 -3.14
N LEU A 24 10.35 -4.28 -2.43
CA LEU A 24 9.64 -4.91 -1.32
C LEU A 24 9.45 -3.97 -0.13
N GLN A 25 10.47 -3.16 0.21
CA GLN A 25 10.33 -2.12 1.24
C GLN A 25 9.25 -1.11 0.84
N PHE A 26 9.33 -0.55 -0.36
CA PHE A 26 8.36 0.44 -0.83
C PHE A 26 6.95 -0.14 -0.82
N LEU A 27 6.78 -1.34 -1.37
CA LEU A 27 5.50 -2.04 -1.43
C LEU A 27 4.91 -2.25 -0.03
N ALA A 28 5.72 -2.68 0.95
CA ALA A 28 5.29 -2.81 2.34
C ALA A 28 4.84 -1.47 2.95
N GLU A 29 5.58 -0.39 2.70
CA GLU A 29 5.26 0.95 3.23
C GLU A 29 3.98 1.56 2.65
N LEU A 30 3.52 1.08 1.49
CA LEU A 30 2.31 1.60 0.89
C LEU A 30 1.09 1.42 1.81
N VAL A 31 1.08 0.44 2.73
CA VAL A 31 -0.02 0.17 3.68
C VAL A 31 -0.50 1.40 4.48
N ARG A 32 0.30 2.48 4.50
CA ARG A 32 -0.05 3.80 5.05
C ARG A 32 -1.19 4.50 4.29
N TRP A 33 -1.40 4.18 3.03
CA TRP A 33 -2.43 4.76 2.19
C TRP A 33 -3.76 4.03 2.38
N ARG A 34 -4.85 4.79 2.30
CA ARG A 34 -6.23 4.29 2.27
C ARG A 34 -6.81 4.35 0.86
N ARG A 35 -6.45 5.39 0.10
CA ARG A 35 -6.85 5.59 -1.30
C ARG A 35 -5.75 5.05 -2.20
N GLY A 36 -6.09 4.24 -3.20
CA GLY A 36 -5.14 3.65 -4.16
C GLY A 36 -4.80 2.17 -3.95
N MET A 37 -5.52 1.47 -3.07
CA MET A 37 -5.28 0.05 -2.75
C MET A 37 -6.47 -0.87 -3.03
N ASP A 38 -7.70 -0.37 -2.83
CA ASP A 38 -8.94 -1.13 -3.04
C ASP A 38 -9.97 -0.33 -3.87
N ALA A 39 -9.54 0.77 -4.49
CA ALA A 39 -10.41 1.72 -5.18
C ALA A 39 -9.86 1.98 -6.57
N GLY A 40 -10.10 1.06 -7.51
CA GLY A 40 -9.62 1.24 -8.87
C GLY A 40 -10.04 0.16 -9.85
N ASN A 41 -9.30 -0.94 -9.92
CA ASN A 41 -9.39 -1.89 -11.04
C ASN A 41 -8.88 -3.29 -10.65
N GLY A 42 -9.72 -4.08 -9.98
CA GLY A 42 -9.46 -5.52 -9.76
C GLY A 42 -8.56 -5.81 -8.57
N GLU A 43 -7.28 -5.44 -8.61
CA GLU A 43 -6.32 -6.12 -7.74
C GLU A 43 -6.35 -5.58 -6.30
N SER A 44 -6.71 -6.45 -5.34
CA SER A 44 -6.57 -6.09 -3.93
C SER A 44 -5.08 -5.94 -3.61
N PHE A 45 -4.67 -4.75 -3.15
CA PHE A 45 -3.31 -4.51 -2.67
C PHE A 45 -2.84 -5.57 -1.65
N THR A 46 -3.76 -6.06 -0.82
CA THR A 46 -3.49 -7.15 0.13
C THR A 46 -3.09 -8.43 -0.61
N CYS A 47 -3.79 -8.79 -1.69
CA CYS A 47 -3.41 -9.92 -2.55
C CYS A 47 -2.05 -9.75 -3.19
N TYR A 48 -1.72 -8.52 -3.59
CA TYR A 48 -0.42 -8.19 -4.13
C TYR A 48 0.70 -8.44 -3.10
N LEU A 49 0.49 -8.05 -1.84
CA LEU A 49 1.43 -8.35 -0.74
C LEU A 49 1.52 -9.84 -0.44
N LEU A 50 0.40 -10.56 -0.41
CA LEU A 50 0.35 -12.01 -0.21
C LEU A 50 1.15 -12.76 -1.29
N SER A 51 1.08 -12.31 -2.55
CA SER A 51 1.79 -12.91 -3.69
C SER A 51 3.32 -12.88 -3.54
N LYS A 52 3.86 -11.91 -2.78
CA LYS A 52 5.30 -11.85 -2.49
C LYS A 52 5.75 -12.89 -1.47
N GLY A 53 4.80 -13.49 -0.73
CA GLY A 53 5.04 -14.56 0.21
C GLY A 53 6.09 -14.21 1.26
N LYS A 54 6.95 -15.18 1.61
CA LYS A 54 7.94 -14.99 2.69
C LYS A 54 8.98 -13.91 2.40
N ALA A 55 9.16 -13.48 1.15
CA ALA A 55 10.17 -12.48 0.79
C ALA A 55 9.84 -11.10 1.38
N ILE A 56 8.57 -10.76 1.56
CA ILE A 56 8.16 -9.45 2.06
C ILE A 56 8.08 -9.36 3.59
N LEU A 57 8.04 -10.51 4.30
CA LEU A 57 7.90 -10.56 5.76
C LEU A 57 8.90 -9.68 6.52
N PRO A 58 10.22 -9.67 6.22
CA PRO A 58 11.16 -8.87 6.97
C PRO A 58 10.91 -7.35 6.86
N TYR A 59 10.21 -6.91 5.82
CA TYR A 59 9.86 -5.50 5.63
C TYR A 59 8.57 -5.17 6.38
N LEU A 60 7.54 -6.03 6.29
CA LEU A 60 6.29 -5.91 7.04
C LEU A 60 6.52 -5.92 8.55
N GLU A 61 7.38 -6.82 9.06
CA GLU A 61 7.69 -6.95 10.49
C GLU A 61 8.43 -5.75 11.08
N ARG A 62 9.07 -4.92 10.24
CA ARG A 62 9.80 -3.72 10.66
C ARG A 62 9.02 -2.43 10.50
N LEU A 63 7.81 -2.48 9.93
CA LEU A 63 7.01 -1.28 9.76
C LEU A 63 6.69 -0.67 11.12
N ASP A 64 6.87 0.65 11.21
CA ASP A 64 6.37 1.45 12.33
C ASP A 64 5.11 2.21 11.89
N PRO A 65 3.91 1.79 12.36
CA PRO A 65 2.65 2.43 12.00
C PRO A 65 2.61 3.93 12.27
N LEU A 66 3.28 4.41 13.33
CA LEU A 66 3.29 5.84 13.67
C LEU A 66 4.11 6.63 12.67
N THR A 67 5.31 6.14 12.33
CA THR A 67 6.17 6.76 11.32
C THR A 67 5.50 6.77 9.95
N LEU A 68 4.87 5.66 9.55
CA LEU A 68 4.13 5.58 8.29
C LEU A 68 2.96 6.57 8.22
N ARG A 69 2.20 6.72 9.31
CA ARG A 69 1.13 7.74 9.39
C ARG A 69 1.70 9.14 9.21
N LYS A 70 2.77 9.49 9.93
CA LYS A 70 3.42 10.81 9.84
C LYS A 70 3.92 11.08 8.43
N GLN A 71 4.51 10.08 7.78
CA GLN A 71 4.97 10.18 6.41
C GLN A 71 3.82 10.47 5.45
N CYS A 72 2.71 9.73 5.53
CA CYS A 72 1.53 9.98 4.70
C CYS A 72 0.98 11.40 4.87
N VAL A 73 0.86 11.87 6.13
CA VAL A 73 0.40 13.24 6.43
C VAL A 73 1.35 14.29 5.85
N ALA A 74 2.66 14.08 5.94
CA ALA A 74 3.65 14.99 5.36
C ALA A 74 3.56 15.02 3.82
N GLU A 75 3.39 13.86 3.18
CA GLU A 75 3.21 13.73 1.73
C GLU A 75 1.92 14.41 1.25
N PHE A 76 0.82 14.24 2.01
CA PHE A 76 -0.46 14.90 1.78
C PHE A 76 -0.34 16.43 1.87
N ASN A 77 0.23 16.94 2.96
CA ASN A 77 0.40 18.38 3.17
C ASN A 77 1.33 19.03 2.13
N ALA A 78 2.27 18.25 1.57
CA ALA A 78 3.14 18.68 0.50
C ALA A 78 2.49 18.62 -0.90
N GLY A 79 1.25 18.15 -1.02
CA GLY A 79 0.55 18.00 -2.29
C GLY A 79 1.20 17.00 -3.25
N LYS A 80 1.93 16.02 -2.71
CA LYS A 80 2.58 14.98 -3.53
C LYS A 80 1.53 14.11 -4.21
N TYR A 81 1.92 13.47 -5.32
CA TYR A 81 1.09 12.49 -6.02
C TYR A 81 -0.26 13.04 -6.51
N GLY A 82 -0.34 14.36 -6.74
CA GLY A 82 -1.56 15.02 -7.19
C GLY A 82 -2.61 15.21 -6.09
N LEU A 83 -2.24 15.04 -4.81
CA LEU A 83 -3.10 15.34 -3.67
C LEU A 83 -3.34 16.85 -3.57
N GLU A 84 -4.58 17.23 -3.34
CA GLU A 84 -4.99 18.62 -3.23
C GLU A 84 -5.45 18.93 -1.81
N ALA A 85 -5.32 20.18 -1.36
CA ALA A 85 -5.73 20.59 -0.02
C ALA A 85 -7.23 20.37 0.29
N ARG A 86 -8.06 20.20 -0.75
CA ARG A 86 -9.48 19.86 -0.64
C ARG A 86 -9.76 18.38 -0.43
N ASP A 87 -8.76 17.51 -0.67
CA ASP A 87 -8.91 16.08 -0.37
C ASP A 87 -9.08 15.88 1.14
N ASN A 88 -9.75 14.80 1.53
CA ASN A 88 -9.90 14.48 2.95
C ASN A 88 -8.71 13.63 3.42
N LEU A 89 -7.96 14.12 4.40
CA LEU A 89 -6.79 13.41 4.94
C LEU A 89 -7.13 11.98 5.40
N GLU A 90 -8.27 11.78 6.06
CA GLU A 90 -8.66 10.46 6.59
C GLU A 90 -9.21 9.49 5.53
N SER A 91 -9.56 10.01 4.34
CA SER A 91 -9.88 9.20 3.16
C SER A 91 -8.64 8.80 2.38
N VAL A 92 -7.52 9.54 2.53
CA VAL A 92 -6.26 9.31 1.84
C VAL A 92 -5.26 8.52 2.69
N CYS A 93 -5.06 8.94 3.93
CA CYS A 93 -4.12 8.34 4.86
C CYS A 93 -4.85 7.42 5.83
N ARG A 94 -4.34 6.20 6.01
CA ARG A 94 -4.83 5.25 7.00
C ARG A 94 -4.35 5.68 8.40
N SER A 95 -5.18 5.53 9.43
CA SER A 95 -4.77 5.83 10.82
C SER A 95 -3.73 4.82 11.32
N GLU A 96 -2.94 5.16 12.34
CA GLU A 96 -1.98 4.22 12.97
C GLU A 96 -2.61 2.87 13.34
N MET A 97 -3.79 2.89 13.98
CA MET A 97 -4.51 1.69 14.41
C MET A 97 -4.85 0.77 13.23
N HIS A 98 -5.38 1.33 12.15
CA HIS A 98 -5.70 0.57 10.94
C HIS A 98 -4.45 0.08 10.20
N ILE A 99 -3.34 0.84 10.18
CA ILE A 99 -2.06 0.36 9.62
C ILE A 99 -1.60 -0.88 10.38
N ARG A 100 -1.65 -0.83 11.72
CA ARG A 100 -1.28 -1.96 12.58
C ARG A 100 -2.16 -3.18 12.33
N ALA A 101 -3.48 -2.98 12.25
CA ALA A 101 -4.44 -4.06 12.03
C ALA A 101 -4.19 -4.75 10.67
N GLU A 102 -4.03 -3.98 9.61
CA GLU A 102 -3.76 -4.54 8.28
C GLU A 102 -2.45 -5.32 8.25
N ASN A 103 -1.37 -4.74 8.80
CA ASN A 103 -0.05 -5.37 8.78
C ASN A 103 -0.07 -6.74 9.50
N VAL A 104 -0.82 -6.84 10.61
CA VAL A 104 -1.03 -8.11 11.32
C VAL A 104 -1.77 -9.12 10.44
N GLN A 105 -2.83 -8.69 9.75
CA GLN A 105 -3.61 -9.57 8.86
C GLN A 105 -2.79 -10.08 7.68
N ILE A 106 -2.02 -9.21 7.01
CA ILE A 106 -1.16 -9.59 5.89
C ILE A 106 -0.06 -10.58 6.36
N ILE A 107 0.62 -10.29 7.47
CA ILE A 107 1.66 -11.18 8.01
C ILE A 107 1.07 -12.55 8.35
N ALA A 108 -0.10 -12.60 8.97
CA ALA A 108 -0.81 -13.85 9.25
C ALA A 108 -1.14 -14.59 7.95
N GLY A 109 -1.73 -13.90 6.97
CA GLY A 109 -2.07 -14.48 5.67
C GLY A 109 -0.85 -15.08 4.95
N ILE A 110 0.30 -14.40 4.96
CA ILE A 110 1.55 -14.92 4.38
C ILE A 110 2.02 -16.18 5.12
N ARG A 111 1.96 -16.19 6.46
CA ARG A 111 2.41 -17.33 7.28
C ARG A 111 1.52 -18.55 7.10
N ASP A 112 0.22 -18.32 6.94
CA ASP A 112 -0.78 -19.36 6.72
C ASP A 112 -0.81 -19.85 5.26
N GLY A 113 -0.06 -19.20 4.37
CA GLY A 113 -0.02 -19.55 2.94
C GLY A 113 -1.32 -19.20 2.22
N THR A 114 -2.00 -18.15 2.66
CA THR A 114 -3.23 -17.64 2.01
C THR A 114 -2.91 -17.24 0.58
N VAL A 115 -3.74 -17.72 -0.35
CA VAL A 115 -3.66 -17.39 -1.77
C VAL A 115 -4.95 -16.67 -2.13
N CYS A 116 -4.84 -15.54 -2.82
CA CYS A 116 -5.98 -14.84 -3.38
C CYS A 116 -6.48 -15.54 -4.64
N ASN A 117 -7.79 -15.71 -4.74
CA ASN A 117 -8.41 -16.34 -5.91
C ASN A 117 -8.52 -15.32 -7.05
N ASP A 118 -8.78 -15.78 -8.28
CA ASP A 118 -8.92 -14.94 -9.48
C ASP A 118 -9.98 -13.82 -9.34
N GLU A 119 -10.92 -13.95 -8.38
CA GLU A 119 -11.94 -12.94 -8.06
C GLU A 119 -11.47 -11.87 -7.04
N ASP A 120 -10.31 -12.09 -6.40
CA ASP A 120 -9.67 -11.20 -5.43
C ASP A 120 -8.58 -10.31 -6.10
N TRP A 121 -8.40 -10.47 -7.42
CA TRP A 121 -7.51 -9.72 -8.32
C TRP A 121 -8.26 -8.77 -9.26
#